data_AF-A0A9D6LFY6-F1
#
_entry.id   AF-A0A9D6LFY6-F1
#
_cell.length_a   1.000
_cell.length_b   1.000
_cell.length_c   1.000
_cell.angle_alpha   90.00
_cell.angle_beta   90.00
_cell.angle_gamma   90.00
#
_symmetry.space_group_name_H-M   'P 1'
#
loop_
_entity.id
_entity.type
_entity.pdbx_description
1 polymer ?
#
loop_
_entity_poly.entity_id
_entity_poly.type
_entity_poly.pdbx_seq_one_letter_code
_entity_poly.pdbx_strand_id
1 'polypeptide(L)'
;MVVLVALLVALGHLDAVAARLAIERSTAAVWLVAATGFFLLGPYSLVGGVVALDFGGRRTAGTAAGLLDGIGYFGATLAGWGVAEVVVKWGWPQAFSTMAVLTLVAIGLCGFLWRVRPRE
;
A
#
# COMPACT_ATOMS: atom_id res chain seq x y z
N MET A 1 7.83 -2.55 2.66
CA MET A 1 6.42 -2.75 3.07
C MET A 1 6.21 -2.80 4.58
N VAL A 2 7.06 -3.44 5.40
CA VAL A 2 6.89 -3.41 6.88
C VAL A 2 6.88 -1.99 7.45
N VAL A 3 7.76 -1.11 6.96
CA VAL A 3 7.78 0.31 7.32
C VAL A 3 6.44 1.00 6.98
N LEU A 4 5.84 0.66 5.84
CA LEU A 4 4.54 1.20 5.43
C LEU A 4 3.43 0.80 6.41
N VAL A 5 3.43 -0.45 6.89
CA VAL A 5 2.49 -0.90 7.93
C VAL A 5 2.66 -0.08 9.20
N ALA A 6 3.91 0.12 9.66
CA ALA A 6 4.18 0.91 10.86
C ALA A 6 3.71 2.38 10.71
N LEU A 7 3.90 2.98 9.54
CA LEU A 7 3.44 4.34 9.24
C LEU A 7 1.91 4.45 9.21
N LEU A 8 1.21 3.45 8.64
CA LEU A 8 -0.25 3.41 8.62
C LEU A 8 -0.83 3.20 10.03
N VAL A 9 -0.20 2.36 10.85
CA VAL A 9 -0.57 2.21 12.27
C VAL A 9 -0.33 3.51 13.04
N ALA A 10 0.78 4.20 12.79
CA ALA A 10 1.07 5.51 13.38
C ALA A 10 0.02 6.57 12.95
N LEU A 11 -0.43 6.55 11.70
CA LEU A 11 -1.55 7.38 11.22
C LEU A 11 -2.89 7.02 11.88
N GLY A 12 -3.10 5.74 12.19
CA GLY A 12 -4.25 5.28 12.98
C GLY A 12 -4.23 5.79 14.42
N HIS A 13 -3.05 6.04 14.98
CA HIS A 13 -2.85 6.51 16.36
C HIS A 13 -2.23 7.91 16.43
N LEU A 14 -2.64 8.81 15.53
CA LEU A 14 -2.08 10.16 15.37
C LEU A 14 -1.99 10.94 16.69
N ASP A 15 -3.03 10.92 17.51
CA ASP A 15 -3.07 11.69 18.75
C ASP A 15 -2.04 11.17 19.77
N ALA A 16 -1.85 9.85 19.83
CA ALA A 16 -0.83 9.25 20.68
C ALA A 16 0.59 9.53 20.17
N VAL A 17 0.79 9.62 18.85
CA VAL A 17 2.09 9.95 18.25
C VAL A 17 2.43 11.42 18.49
N ALA A 18 1.49 12.34 18.23
CA ALA A 18 1.67 13.76 18.45
C ALA A 18 1.98 14.06 19.94
N ALA A 19 1.26 13.42 20.87
CA ALA A 19 1.51 13.56 22.30
C ALA A 19 2.91 13.05 22.72
N ARG A 20 3.34 11.89 22.21
CA ARG A 20 4.66 11.32 22.52
C ARG A 20 5.83 12.16 22.02
N LEU A 21 5.65 12.81 20.88
CA LEU A 21 6.67 13.65 20.25
C LEU A 21 6.59 15.11 20.68
N ALA A 22 5.59 15.48 21.49
CA ALA A 22 5.31 16.86 21.90
C ALA A 22 5.22 17.83 20.70
N ILE A 23 4.62 17.38 19.60
CA ILE A 23 4.42 18.16 18.37
C ILE A 23 2.93 18.35 18.06
N GLU A 24 2.63 19.34 17.23
CA GLU A 24 1.27 19.55 16.74
C GLU A 24 0.78 18.37 15.89
N ARG A 25 -0.52 18.07 16.02
CA ARG A 25 -1.21 17.00 15.27
C ARG A 25 -1.10 17.19 13.77
N SER A 26 -1.22 18.42 13.29
CA SER A 26 -1.07 18.81 11.87
C SER A 26 0.33 18.44 11.36
N THR A 27 1.37 18.85 12.07
CA THR A 27 2.76 18.59 11.74
C THR A 27 3.06 17.09 11.72
N ALA A 28 2.60 16.35 12.72
CA ALA A 28 2.73 14.89 12.76
C ALA A 28 2.05 14.23 11.55
N ALA A 29 0.82 14.66 11.21
CA ALA A 29 0.07 14.12 10.08
C ALA A 29 0.78 14.38 8.75
N VAL A 30 1.28 15.59 8.50
CA VAL A 30 1.99 15.93 7.26
C VAL A 30 3.21 15.03 7.06
N TRP A 31 4.06 14.89 8.08
CA TRP A 31 5.26 14.07 7.98
C TRP A 31 4.96 12.58 7.80
N LEU A 32 3.97 12.05 8.52
CA LEU A 32 3.57 10.66 8.40
C LEU A 32 2.95 10.34 7.04
N VAL A 33 2.10 11.23 6.50
CA VAL A 33 1.53 11.08 5.15
C VAL A 33 2.63 11.17 4.10
N ALA A 34 3.55 12.13 4.21
CA ALA A 34 4.68 12.28 3.29
C ALA A 34 5.57 11.03 3.28
N ALA A 35 5.93 10.51 4.46
CA ALA A 35 6.68 9.27 4.59
C ALA A 35 5.91 8.08 4.00
N THR A 36 4.60 7.98 4.27
CA THR A 36 3.76 6.90 3.72
C THR A 36 3.79 6.90 2.19
N GLY A 37 3.63 8.07 1.55
CA GLY A 37 3.73 8.20 0.10
C GLY A 37 5.10 7.82 -0.45
N PHE A 38 6.18 8.26 0.21
CA PHE A 38 7.55 7.92 -0.17
C PHE A 38 7.81 6.41 -0.14
N PHE A 39 7.43 5.74 0.95
CA PHE A 39 7.64 4.28 1.11
C PHE A 39 6.66 3.43 0.29
N LEU A 40 5.54 3.99 -0.14
CA LEU A 40 4.58 3.32 -1.01
C LEU A 40 5.07 3.20 -2.46
N LEU A 41 5.84 4.18 -2.95
CA LEU A 41 6.29 4.24 -4.34
C LEU A 41 7.15 3.03 -4.72
N GLY A 42 8.06 2.61 -3.85
CA GLY A 42 8.96 1.48 -4.11
C GLY A 42 8.21 0.18 -4.46
N PRO A 43 7.37 -0.34 -3.56
CA PRO A 43 6.57 -1.55 -3.85
C PRO A 43 5.66 -1.39 -5.07
N TYR A 44 5.06 -0.22 -5.27
CA TYR A 44 4.19 0.04 -6.41
C TYR A 44 4.94 -0.09 -7.75
N SER A 45 6.12 0.52 -7.86
CA SER A 45 6.95 0.43 -9.07
C SER A 45 7.51 -0.97 -9.33
N LEU A 46 7.80 -1.75 -8.29
CA LEU A 46 8.34 -3.11 -8.43
C LEU A 46 7.33 -4.08 -9.05
N VAL A 47 6.05 -3.99 -8.67
CA VAL A 47 5.00 -4.87 -9.21
C VAL A 47 4.72 -4.56 -10.69
N GLY A 48 4.63 -3.28 -11.06
CA GLY A 48 4.38 -2.90 -12.46
C GLY A 48 5.56 -3.14 -13.39
N GLY A 49 6.80 -3.04 -12.88
CA GLY A 49 8.01 -3.22 -13.68
C GLY A 49 8.55 -4.64 -13.67
N VAL A 50 9.10 -5.05 -12.52
CA VAL A 50 9.92 -6.27 -12.41
C VAL A 50 9.05 -7.53 -12.51
N VAL A 51 7.93 -7.57 -11.78
CA VAL A 51 7.04 -8.75 -11.79
C VAL A 51 6.42 -8.97 -13.17
N ALA A 52 6.02 -7.90 -13.85
CA ALA A 52 5.48 -8.01 -15.22
C ALA A 52 6.50 -8.57 -16.22
N LEU A 53 7.78 -8.19 -16.08
CA LEU A 53 8.87 -8.66 -16.93
C LEU A 53 9.23 -10.12 -16.62
N ASP A 54 9.33 -10.47 -15.33
CA ASP A 54 9.73 -11.81 -14.87
C ASP A 54 8.71 -12.88 -15.26
N PHE A 55 7.40 -12.57 -15.19
CA PHE A 55 6.34 -13.53 -15.53
C PHE A 55 5.83 -13.40 -16.98
N GLY A 56 6.07 -12.27 -17.63
CA GLY A 56 5.58 -11.98 -18.98
C GLY A 56 6.57 -12.32 -20.10
N GLY A 57 7.87 -12.50 -19.83
CA GLY A 57 8.88 -12.80 -20.84
C GLY A 57 9.05 -11.71 -21.92
N ARG A 58 10.03 -11.89 -22.84
CA ARG A 58 10.42 -10.85 -23.83
C ARG A 58 9.32 -10.38 -24.79
N ARG A 59 8.31 -11.22 -25.06
CA ARG A 59 7.29 -10.95 -26.10
C ARG A 59 5.92 -10.58 -25.53
N THR A 60 5.62 -10.97 -24.29
CA THR A 60 4.32 -10.78 -23.63
C THR A 60 4.36 -9.93 -22.37
N ALA A 61 5.53 -9.43 -21.96
CA ALA A 61 5.67 -8.52 -20.81
C ALA A 61 4.82 -7.25 -20.93
N GLY A 62 4.68 -6.67 -22.12
CA GLY A 62 3.84 -5.48 -22.32
C GLY A 62 2.36 -5.75 -22.01
N THR A 63 1.83 -6.89 -22.43
CA THR A 63 0.45 -7.30 -22.15
C THR A 63 0.27 -7.67 -20.68
N ALA A 64 1.26 -8.34 -20.07
CA ALA A 64 1.23 -8.67 -18.64
C ALA A 64 1.24 -7.39 -17.77
N ALA A 65 2.10 -6.42 -18.10
CA ALA A 65 2.14 -5.12 -17.44
C ALA A 65 0.81 -4.37 -17.59
N GLY A 66 0.25 -4.31 -18.81
CA GLY A 66 -1.05 -3.66 -19.06
C GLY A 66 -2.21 -4.32 -18.31
N LEU A 67 -2.21 -5.65 -18.18
CA LEU A 67 -3.23 -6.36 -17.40
C LEU A 67 -3.09 -6.08 -15.89
N LEU A 68 -1.86 -6.10 -15.37
CA LEU A 68 -1.58 -5.75 -13.97
C LEU A 68 -2.01 -4.31 -13.67
N ASP A 69 -1.72 -3.38 -14.58
CA ASP A 69 -2.12 -1.98 -14.47
C ASP A 69 -3.64 -1.84 -14.49
N GLY A 70 -4.33 -2.54 -15.41
CA GLY A 70 -5.79 -2.56 -15.48
C GLY A 70 -6.46 -3.07 -14.19
N ILE A 71 -5.96 -4.17 -13.62
CA ILE A 71 -6.43 -4.69 -12.33
C ILE A 71 -6.12 -3.68 -11.21
N GLY A 72 -4.95 -3.05 -11.24
CA GLY A 72 -4.53 -2.01 -10.29
C GLY A 72 -5.49 -0.81 -10.27
N TYR A 73 -5.84 -0.27 -11.44
CA TYR A 73 -6.78 0.85 -11.55
C TYR A 73 -8.21 0.47 -11.15
N PHE A 74 -8.65 -0.75 -11.48
CA PHE A 74 -9.94 -1.26 -11.00
C PHE A 74 -9.97 -1.34 -9.48
N GLY A 75 -8.91 -1.89 -8.87
CA GLY A 75 -8.72 -1.91 -7.42
C GLY A 75 -8.68 -0.51 -6.81
N ALA A 76 -8.02 0.46 -7.45
CA ALA A 76 -7.96 1.84 -6.99
C ALA A 76 -9.34 2.50 -6.96
N THR A 77 -10.19 2.21 -7.95
CA THR A 77 -11.57 2.71 -8.01
C THR A 77 -12.42 2.12 -6.88
N LEU A 78 -12.31 0.80 -6.65
CA LEU A 78 -12.96 0.13 -5.53
C LEU A 78 -12.44 0.64 -4.17
N ALA A 79 -11.14 0.93 -4.06
CA ALA A 79 -10.55 1.48 -2.85
C ALA A 79 -11.12 2.87 -2.54
N GLY A 80 -11.37 3.72 -3.55
CA GLY A 80 -12.02 5.02 -3.34
C GLY A 80 -13.39 4.87 -2.65
N TRP A 81 -14.23 3.96 -3.14
CA TRP A 81 -15.53 3.69 -2.52
C TRP A 81 -15.40 2.99 -1.15
N GLY A 82 -14.57 1.96 -1.04
CA GLY A 82 -14.39 1.19 0.19
C GLY A 82 -13.80 2.01 1.33
N VAL A 83 -12.81 2.86 1.06
CA VAL A 83 -12.24 3.77 2.06
C VAL A 83 -13.27 4.81 2.48
N ALA A 84 -14.05 5.36 1.54
CA ALA A 84 -15.11 6.32 1.87
C ALA A 84 -16.14 5.70 2.84
N GLU A 85 -16.61 4.48 2.58
CA GLU A 85 -17.54 3.75 3.46
C GLU A 85 -16.97 3.54 4.87
N VAL A 86 -15.70 3.12 4.97
CA VAL A 86 -15.04 2.90 6.28
C VAL A 86 -14.88 4.21 7.04
N VAL A 87 -14.46 5.29 6.35
CA VAL A 87 -14.30 6.61 6.96
C VAL A 87 -15.64 7.16 7.44
N VAL A 88 -16.72 7.01 6.68
CA VAL A 88 -18.05 7.51 7.06
C VAL A 88 -18.58 6.77 8.28
N LYS A 89 -18.41 5.44 8.35
CA LYS A 89 -18.95 4.62 9.44
C LYS A 89 -18.10 4.68 10.70
N TRP A 90 -16.78 4.55 10.56
CA TRP A 90 -15.86 4.30 11.68
C TRP A 90 -14.81 5.39 11.86
N GLY A 91 -14.59 6.25 10.87
CA GLY A 91 -13.62 7.34 10.93
C GLY A 91 -12.24 6.98 10.37
N TRP A 92 -11.37 7.99 10.32
CA TRP A 92 -10.02 7.90 9.77
C TRP A 92 -9.07 6.92 10.47
N PRO A 93 -9.05 6.80 11.81
CA PRO A 93 -8.15 5.86 12.50
C PRO A 93 -8.33 4.41 12.03
N GLN A 94 -9.58 4.00 11.85
CA GLN A 94 -9.97 2.67 11.41
C GLN A 94 -9.70 2.49 9.92
N ALA A 95 -9.85 3.52 9.10
CA ALA A 95 -9.46 3.49 7.69
C ALA A 95 -7.95 3.19 7.53
N PHE A 96 -7.09 3.91 8.24
CA PHE A 96 -5.64 3.66 8.21
C PHE A 96 -5.27 2.28 8.77
N SER A 97 -5.94 1.84 9.83
CA SER A 97 -5.73 0.49 10.40
C SER A 97 -6.14 -0.61 9.43
N THR A 98 -7.24 -0.43 8.70
CA THR A 98 -7.70 -1.37 7.66
C THR A 98 -6.68 -1.43 6.51
N MET A 99 -6.15 -0.29 6.07
CA MET A 99 -5.07 -0.24 5.07
C MET A 99 -3.79 -0.92 5.56
N ALA A 100 -3.47 -0.82 6.85
CA ALA A 100 -2.32 -1.51 7.45
C ALA A 100 -2.49 -3.03 7.39
N VAL A 101 -3.69 -3.54 7.70
CA VAL A 101 -4.02 -4.97 7.59
C VAL A 101 -3.95 -5.44 6.13
N LEU A 102 -4.52 -4.68 5.19
CA LEU A 102 -4.41 -5.01 3.76
C LEU A 102 -2.96 -5.04 3.28
N THR A 103 -2.12 -4.13 3.78
CA THR A 103 -0.69 -4.13 3.48
C THR A 103 0.01 -5.37 4.06
N LEU A 104 -0.37 -5.84 5.26
CA LEU A 104 0.14 -7.09 5.82
C LEU A 104 -0.27 -8.31 4.99
N VAL A 105 -1.51 -8.35 4.51
CA VAL A 105 -1.97 -9.40 3.59
C VAL A 105 -1.17 -9.36 2.29
N ALA A 106 -0.91 -8.18 1.73
CA ALA A 106 -0.08 -8.02 0.54
C ALA A 106 1.36 -8.52 0.77
N ILE A 107 1.96 -8.23 1.93
CA ILE A 107 3.27 -8.78 2.30
C ILE A 107 3.22 -10.32 2.32
N GLY A 108 2.18 -10.91 2.89
CA GLY A 108 1.99 -12.37 2.92
C GLY A 108 1.89 -12.97 1.51
N LEU A 109 1.10 -12.35 0.63
CA LEU A 109 0.94 -12.78 -0.76
C LEU A 109 2.25 -12.64 -1.55
N CYS A 110 2.99 -11.54 -1.40
CA CYS A 110 4.31 -11.37 -2.00
C CYS A 110 5.31 -12.40 -1.47
N GLY A 111 5.27 -12.72 -0.18
CA GLY A 111 6.10 -13.78 0.41
C GLY A 111 5.78 -15.17 -0.16
N PHE A 112 4.51 -15.42 -0.49
CA PHE A 112 4.09 -16.65 -1.19
C PHE A 112 4.58 -16.66 -2.64
N LEU A 113 4.45 -15.54 -3.37
CA LEU A 113 4.95 -15.40 -4.74
C LEU A 113 6.46 -15.62 -4.83
N TRP A 114 7.24 -15.22 -3.83
CA TRP A 114 8.68 -15.52 -3.78
C TRP A 114 8.99 -17.03 -3.81
N ARG A 115 8.08 -17.88 -3.31
CA ARG A 115 8.25 -19.34 -3.40
C ARG A 115 7.96 -19.86 -4.80
N VAL A 116 7.17 -19.14 -5.59
CA VAL A 116 6.84 -19.48 -6.98
C VAL A 116 7.90 -18.83 -7.87
N ARG A 117 9.06 -19.48 -8.00
CA ARG A 117 10.12 -18.99 -8.89
C ARG A 117 9.58 -18.93 -10.33
N PRO A 118 9.77 -17.82 -11.06
CA PRO A 118 9.49 -17.77 -12.50
C PRO A 118 10.27 -18.90 -13.17
N ARG A 119 9.56 -19.76 -13.90
CA ARG A 119 10.21 -20.73 -14.78
C ARG A 119 10.67 -19.97 -16.01
N GLU A 120 11.96 -20.08 -16.30
CA GLU A 120 12.60 -19.55 -17.51
C GLU A 120 11.86 -19.98 -18.79
#